data_AF-W1UL24-F1
#
_entry.id   AF-W1UL24-F1
#
_cell.length_a   1.000
_cell.length_b   1.000
_cell.length_c   1.000
_cell.angle_alpha   90.00
_cell.angle_beta   90.00
_cell.angle_gamma   90.00
#
_symmetry.space_group_name_H-M   'P 1'
#
loop_
_entity.id
_entity.type
_entity.pdbx_description
1 polymer ?
#
loop_
_entity_poly.entity_id
_entity_poly.type
_entity_poly.pdbx_seq_one_letter_code
_entity_poly.pdbx_strand_id
1 'polypeptide(L)' 'MAKDIRVLLYYLYTPIENAEQFAADHLAFCKSIGLKGRILVADEGINGTVSGDYETTQKY' A
#
# COMPACT_ATOMS: atom_id res chain seq x y z
N MET A 1 -17.35 -1.61 -20.01
CA MET A 1 -16.34 -0.54 -19.99
C MET A 1 -15.24 -0.93 -19.02
N ALA A 2 -13.98 -0.64 -19.32
CA ALA A 2 -12.91 -0.82 -18.33
C ALA A 2 -13.18 0.10 -17.14
N LYS A 3 -12.98 -0.39 -15.91
CA LYS A 3 -13.13 0.41 -14.70
C LYS A 3 -11.95 1.39 -14.64
N ASP A 4 -12.19 2.66 -14.34
CA ASP A 4 -11.10 3.63 -14.19
C ASP A 4 -10.19 3.22 -13.03
N ILE A 5 -8.96 2.85 -13.36
CA ILE A 5 -7.94 2.46 -12.41
C ILE A 5 -7.11 3.68 -12.03
N ARG A 6 -6.92 3.87 -10.72
CA ARG A 6 -6.01 4.86 -10.16
C ARG A 6 -4.71 4.19 -9.76
N VAL A 7 -3.62 4.95 -9.88
CA VAL A 7 -2.30 4.55 -9.39
C VAL A 7 -1.90 5.54 -8.30
N LEU A 8 -1.54 5.02 -7.14
CA LEU A 8 -0.98 5.79 -6.03
C LEU A 8 0.53 5.55 -5.98
N LEU A 9 1.30 6.63 -5.97
CA LEU A 9 2.75 6.61 -5.75
C LEU A 9 3.07 7.45 -4.52
N TYR A 10 3.83 6.90 -3.59
CA TYR A 10 4.20 7.58 -2.36
C TYR A 10 5.50 7.04 -1.76
N TYR A 11 6.15 7.88 -0.97
CA TYR A 11 7.23 7.48 -0.08
C TYR A 11 7.18 8.32 1.20
N LEU A 12 7.71 7.78 2.29
CA LEU A 12 7.90 8.51 3.53
C LEU A 12 9.09 7.90 4.28
N TYR A 13 10.08 8.74 4.58
CA TYR A 13 11.16 8.38 5.49
C TYR A 13 10.75 8.73 6.92
N THR A 14 10.55 7.70 7.73
CA THR A 14 10.20 7.82 9.14
C THR A 14 10.58 6.50 9.81
N PRO A 15 11.08 6.51 11.06
CA PRO A 15 11.27 5.27 11.79
C PRO A 15 9.98 4.47 11.85
N ILE A 16 10.03 3.21 11.44
CA ILE A 16 8.93 2.23 11.57
C ILE A 16 9.39 1.16 12.56
N GLU A 17 8.73 1.07 13.70
CA GLU A 17 9.00 0.03 14.69
C GLU A 17 8.49 -1.34 14.18
N ASN A 18 9.33 -2.38 14.27
CA ASN A 18 9.02 -3.73 13.79
C ASN A 18 8.56 -3.74 12.32
N ALA A 19 9.37 -3.21 11.40
CA ALA A 19 9.01 -3.05 9.98
C ALA A 19 8.53 -4.35 9.31
N GLU A 20 9.08 -5.51 9.67
CA GLU A 20 8.61 -6.80 9.16
C GLU A 20 7.16 -7.11 9.55
N GLN A 21 6.78 -6.85 10.81
CA GLN A 21 5.41 -7.05 11.29
C GLN A 21 4.46 -6.04 10.65
N PHE A 22 4.86 -4.76 10.57
CA PHE A 22 4.09 -3.74 9.85
C PHE A 22 3.85 -4.16 8.40
N ALA A 23 4.88 -4.67 7.70
CA ALA A 23 4.74 -5.13 6.32
C ALA A 23 3.73 -6.29 6.20
N ALA A 24 3.76 -7.25 7.14
CA ALA A 24 2.84 -8.38 7.16
C ALA A 24 1.38 -7.94 7.37
N ASP A 25 1.14 -7.07 8.36
CA ASP A 25 -0.19 -6.55 8.69
C ASP A 25 -0.75 -5.67 7.57
N HIS A 26 0.10 -4.80 7.02
CA HIS A 26 -0.25 -3.92 5.91
C HIS A 26 -0.56 -4.74 4.64
N LEU A 27 0.21 -5.79 4.35
CA LEU A 27 -0.09 -6.70 3.24
C LEU A 27 -1.44 -7.41 3.43
N ALA A 28 -1.76 -7.87 4.63
CA ALA A 28 -3.04 -8.49 4.94
C ALA A 28 -4.20 -7.50 4.73
N PHE A 29 -4.03 -6.26 5.19
CA PHE A 29 -5.00 -5.18 4.95
C PHE A 29 -5.19 -4.89 3.47
N CYS A 30 -4.12 -4.64 2.70
CA CYS A 30 -4.19 -4.37 1.26
C CYS A 30 -4.90 -5.50 0.50
N LYS A 31 -4.61 -6.76 0.86
CA LYS A 31 -5.30 -7.93 0.29
C LYS A 31 -6.80 -7.94 0.61
N SER A 32 -7.18 -7.59 1.84
CA SER A 32 -8.59 -7.59 2.26
C SER A 32 -9.45 -6.55 1.51
N ILE A 33 -8.85 -5.42 1.10
CA ILE A 33 -9.54 -4.37 0.32
C ILE A 33 -9.38 -4.55 -1.20
N GLY A 34 -8.61 -5.55 -1.65
CA GLY A 34 -8.36 -5.84 -3.06
C GLY A 34 -7.38 -4.89 -3.76
N LEU A 35 -6.55 -4.17 -3.00
CA LEU A 35 -5.52 -3.28 -3.53
C LEU A 35 -4.38 -4.11 -4.14
N LYS A 36 -3.86 -3.67 -5.29
CA LYS A 36 -2.78 -4.36 -6.02
C LYS A 36 -1.54 -3.49 -6.11
N GLY A 37 -0.37 -4.09 -6.27
CA GLY A 37 0.88 -3.38 -6.46
C GLY A 37 1.97 -3.84 -5.50
N ARG A 38 2.91 -2.94 -5.20
CA ARG A 38 4.07 -3.22 -4.35
C ARG A 38 4.29 -2.09 -3.36
N ILE A 39 4.58 -2.47 -2.12
CA ILE A 39 5.00 -1.59 -1.05
C ILE A 39 6.30 -2.17 -0.49
N LEU A 40 7.35 -1.36 -0.43
CA LEU A 40 8.59 -1.63 0.28
C LEU A 40 8.48 -0.98 1.65
N VAL A 41 8.75 -1.75 2.69
CA VAL A 41 8.79 -1.30 4.07
C VAL A 41 10.17 -1.67 4.62
N ALA A 42 10.81 -0.72 5.29
CA ALA A 42 12.05 -0.89 6.02
C ALA A 42 11.97 -0.07 7.33
N ASP A 43 12.90 -0.29 8.25
CA ASP A 43 12.94 0.47 9.51
C ASP A 43 13.07 1.98 9.28
N GLU A 44 13.62 2.40 8.13
CA GLU A 44 13.77 3.81 7.74
C GLU A 44 12.52 4.43 7.09
N GLY A 45 11.51 3.63 6.73
CA GLY A 45 10.29 4.15 6.12
C GLY A 45 9.60 3.22 5.12
N ILE A 46 8.82 3.84 4.23
CA ILE A 46 7.93 3.15 3.29
C ILE A 46 7.99 3.78 1.89
N ASN A 47 7.91 2.95 0.85
CA ASN A 47 7.78 3.37 -0.54
C ASN A 47 6.77 2.47 -1.26
N GLY A 48 5.74 3.04 -1.87
CA GLY A 48 4.66 2.26 -2.49
C GLY A 48 4.27 2.72 -3.88
N THR A 49 3.93 1.75 -4.72
CA THR A 49 3.23 1.91 -5.99
C THR A 49 2.10 0.90 -6.02
N VAL A 50 0.87 1.39 -5.88
CA VAL A 50 -0.34 0.56 -5.79
C VAL A 50 -1.44 1.06 -6.71
N SER A 51 -2.39 0.20 -7.04
CA SER A 51 -3.52 0.50 -7.91
C SER A 51 -4.81 -0.18 -7.49
N GLY A 52 -5.91 0.48 -7.83
CA GLY A 52 -7.28 0.06 -7.58
C GLY A 52 -8.26 0.97 -8.31
N ASP A 53 -9.55 0.62 -8.29
CA ASP A 53 -10.57 1.60 -8.68
C ASP A 53 -10.73 2.69 -7.61
N TYR A 54 -11.58 3.68 -7.86
CA TYR A 54 -11.82 4.77 -6.92
C TYR A 54 -12.10 4.26 -5.49
N GLU A 55 -13.09 3.40 -5.33
CA GLU A 55 -13.53 2.89 -4.03
C GLU A 55 -12.44 2.09 -3.31
N THR A 56 -11.68 1.25 -4.02
CA THR A 56 -10.53 0.54 -3.45
C THR A 56 -9.45 1.51 -3.00
N THR A 57 -9.12 2.53 -3.80
CA THR A 57 -8.11 3.53 -3.41
C THR A 57 -8.57 4.48 -2.32
N GLN A 58 -9.87 4.65 -2.07
CA GLN A 58 -10.39 5.44 -0.96
C GLN A 58 -10.38 4.67 0.38
N LYS A 59 -10.41 3.34 0.32
CA LYS A 59 -10.26 2.49 1.52
C LYS A 59 -8.83 2.41 2.00
N TYR A 60 -7.88 2.68 1.11
CA TYR A 60 -6.45 2.74 1.39
C TYR A 60 -6.06 4.13 1.90
#